data_AF-A0A067QFN4-F1
#
_entry.id   AF-A0A067QFN4-F1
#
_cell.length_a   1.000
_cell.length_b   1.000
_cell.length_c   1.000
_cell.angle_alpha   90.00
_cell.angle_beta   90.00
_cell.angle_gamma   90.00
#
_symmetry.space_group_name_H-M   'P 1'
#
loop_
_entity.id
_entity.type
_entity.pdbx_description
1 polymer ?
#
loop_
_entity_poly.entity_id
_entity_poly.type
_entity_poly.pdbx_seq_one_letter_code
_entity_poly.pdbx_strand_id
1 'polypeptide(L)'
;MMSAARFATAPRAASRAFSTSASRSSDLAKLVLIGRLGKDPELRRTKTDKEYVSYTVATTNYPPPPPGPDGARPEPKTSWHTVTSFHPGVNNYLQNLRKGSHVYVEANYEMRDLEPEGDATHGQKHVFLRHEMIRVLKGPPSHAGEEGAEH
;
A
#
# COMPACT_ATOMS: atom_id res chain seq x y z
N MET A 1 51.85 16.29 -62.78
CA MET A 1 52.04 15.59 -61.49
C MET A 1 50.73 15.70 -60.72
N MET A 2 50.10 14.56 -60.42
CA MET A 2 48.71 14.45 -59.94
C MET A 2 48.54 14.98 -58.51
N SER A 3 47.52 15.80 -58.29
CA SER A 3 47.10 16.29 -56.98
C SER A 3 46.21 15.24 -56.30
N ALA A 4 46.62 14.75 -55.13
CA ALA A 4 45.88 13.75 -54.37
C ALA A 4 44.85 14.43 -53.44
N ALA A 5 43.56 14.33 -53.77
CA ALA A 5 42.49 14.74 -52.89
C ALA A 5 42.32 13.71 -51.75
N ARG A 6 42.57 14.13 -50.51
CA ARG A 6 42.25 13.33 -49.31
C ARG A 6 40.76 13.48 -49.01
N PHE A 7 40.01 12.39 -49.19
CA PHE A 7 38.64 12.31 -48.67
C PHE A 7 38.69 12.05 -47.16
N ALA A 8 38.18 13.00 -46.37
CA ALA A 8 37.95 12.79 -44.95
C ALA A 8 36.62 12.06 -44.75
N THR A 9 36.66 10.86 -44.18
CA THR A 9 35.45 10.14 -43.74
C THR A 9 35.05 10.63 -42.35
N ALA A 10 33.97 11.40 -42.25
CA ALA A 10 33.38 11.74 -40.96
C ALA A 10 32.75 10.48 -40.32
N PRO A 11 32.95 10.20 -39.02
CA PRO A 11 32.26 9.11 -38.37
C PRO A 11 30.77 9.46 -38.25
N ARG A 12 29.90 8.61 -38.81
CA ARG A 12 28.45 8.67 -38.55
C ARG A 12 28.24 8.44 -37.06
N ALA A 13 27.72 9.45 -36.36
CA ALA A 13 27.26 9.30 -34.99
C ALA A 13 26.26 8.14 -34.92
N ALA A 14 26.62 7.08 -34.21
CA ALA A 14 25.70 5.97 -33.95
C ALA A 14 24.55 6.52 -33.10
N SER A 15 23.37 6.70 -33.72
CA SER A 15 22.13 6.96 -33.01
C SER A 15 21.93 5.84 -32.00
N ARG A 16 22.03 6.16 -30.70
CA ARG A 16 21.70 5.21 -29.64
C ARG A 16 20.25 4.77 -29.84
N ALA A 17 20.05 3.52 -30.23
CA ALA A 17 18.73 2.94 -30.39
C ALA A 17 17.98 3.02 -29.04
N PHE A 18 16.71 3.44 -29.09
CA PHE A 18 15.80 3.36 -27.96
C PHE A 18 15.84 1.93 -27.40
N SER A 19 16.07 1.81 -26.09
CA SER A 19 16.12 0.53 -25.39
C SER A 19 14.82 -0.25 -25.61
N THR A 20 14.88 -1.37 -26.33
CA THR A 20 13.76 -2.30 -26.54
C THR A 20 13.72 -3.39 -25.49
N SER A 21 14.17 -3.12 -24.26
CA SER A 21 13.90 -4.04 -23.16
C SER A 21 12.39 -4.15 -23.00
N ALA A 22 11.81 -5.31 -23.31
CA ALA A 22 10.42 -5.63 -22.99
C ALA A 22 10.15 -5.17 -21.55
N SER A 23 9.06 -4.43 -21.34
CA SER A 23 8.63 -4.01 -20.01
C SER A 23 8.72 -5.23 -19.11
N ARG A 24 9.63 -5.21 -18.13
CA ARG A 24 9.76 -6.25 -17.11
C ARG A 24 8.53 -6.15 -16.23
N SER A 25 7.40 -6.60 -16.76
CA SER A 25 6.14 -6.81 -16.07
C SER A 25 6.15 -8.13 -15.30
N SER A 26 7.33 -8.55 -14.83
CA SER A 26 7.55 -9.80 -14.10
C SER A 26 7.59 -9.62 -12.59
N ASP A 27 7.61 -8.38 -12.09
CA ASP A 27 7.84 -8.11 -10.68
C ASP A 27 6.50 -7.81 -9.97
N LEU A 28 6.19 -8.58 -8.93
CA LEU A 28 4.96 -8.46 -8.14
C LEU A 28 5.30 -8.41 -6.66
N ALA A 29 4.87 -7.35 -5.99
CA ALA A 29 4.84 -7.27 -4.53
C ALA A 29 3.38 -7.11 -4.09
N LYS A 30 2.87 -8.10 -3.35
CA LYS A 30 1.48 -8.16 -2.89
C LYS A 30 1.43 -8.45 -1.40
N LEU A 31 0.55 -7.75 -0.70
CA LEU A 31 0.18 -7.99 0.68
C LEU A 31 -1.27 -8.48 0.73
N VAL A 32 -1.49 -9.60 1.42
CA VAL A 32 -2.82 -10.17 1.67
C VAL A 32 -3.14 -10.04 3.15
N LEU A 33 -4.28 -9.45 3.47
CA LEU A 33 -4.71 -9.18 4.84
C LEU A 33 -6.06 -9.84 5.10
N ILE A 34 -6.17 -10.52 6.23
CA ILE A 34 -7.45 -10.93 6.81
C ILE A 34 -7.54 -10.29 8.19
N GLY A 35 -8.51 -9.41 8.38
CA GLY A 35 -8.57 -8.58 9.57
C GLY A 35 -9.84 -7.76 9.67
N ARG A 36 -9.87 -6.82 10.60
CA ARG A 36 -11.05 -5.97 10.81
C ARG A 36 -10.77 -4.53 10.40
N LEU A 37 -11.78 -3.87 9.84
CA LEU A 37 -11.70 -2.43 9.61
C LEU A 37 -11.62 -1.70 10.96
N GLY A 38 -10.57 -0.89 11.13
CA GLY A 38 -10.35 -0.10 12.35
C GLY A 38 -11.32 1.07 12.52
N LYS A 39 -11.78 1.60 11.39
CA LYS A 39 -12.70 2.72 11.27
C LYS A 39 -13.44 2.64 9.94
N ASP A 40 -14.48 3.45 9.80
CA ASP A 40 -15.21 3.61 8.54
C ASP A 40 -14.22 4.16 7.47
N PRO A 41 -14.24 3.64 6.23
CA PRO A 41 -13.39 4.16 5.16
C PRO A 41 -13.67 5.63 4.84
N GLU A 42 -12.62 6.42 4.64
CA GLU A 42 -12.71 7.86 4.47
C GLU A 42 -12.37 8.26 3.02
N LEU A 43 -13.26 9.01 2.38
CA LEU A 43 -12.99 9.70 1.12
C LEU A 43 -12.13 10.93 1.38
N ARG A 44 -11.01 11.05 0.67
CA ARG A 44 -10.04 12.14 0.77
C ARG A 44 -9.65 12.62 -0.62
N ARG A 45 -9.02 13.79 -0.70
CA ARG A 45 -8.48 14.35 -1.94
C ARG A 45 -6.98 14.59 -1.84
N THR A 46 -6.25 14.35 -2.92
CA THR A 46 -4.82 14.67 -3.02
C THR A 46 -4.61 16.17 -3.24
N LYS A 47 -3.36 16.63 -3.14
CA LYS A 47 -2.96 18.00 -3.53
C LYS A 47 -3.27 18.33 -5.00
N THR A 48 -3.43 17.30 -5.83
CA THR A 48 -3.78 17.38 -7.26
C THR A 48 -5.28 17.22 -7.52
N ASP A 49 -6.11 17.37 -6.49
CA ASP A 49 -7.58 17.26 -6.54
C ASP A 49 -8.11 15.89 -7.01
N LYS A 50 -7.32 14.82 -6.83
CA LYS A 50 -7.75 13.46 -7.12
C LYS A 50 -8.36 12.82 -5.88
N GLU A 51 -9.56 12.28 -6.02
CA GLU A 51 -10.24 11.56 -4.96
C GLU A 51 -9.64 10.17 -4.73
N TYR A 52 -9.52 9.79 -3.46
CA TYR A 52 -9.09 8.48 -3.04
C TYR A 52 -9.80 8.08 -1.75
N VAL A 53 -10.00 6.78 -1.55
CA VAL A 53 -10.52 6.24 -0.29
C VAL A 53 -9.37 5.62 0.50
N SER A 54 -9.30 5.93 1.79
CA SER A 54 -8.34 5.33 2.72
C SER A 54 -9.07 4.55 3.81
N TYR A 55 -8.58 3.34 4.09
CA TYR A 55 -9.10 2.50 5.15
C TYR A 55 -7.97 1.75 5.87
N THR A 56 -8.19 1.42 7.13
CA THR A 56 -7.19 0.74 7.97
C THR A 56 -7.69 -0.64 8.37
N VAL A 57 -6.86 -1.66 8.16
CA VAL A 57 -7.14 -3.05 8.56
C VAL A 57 -6.25 -3.42 9.75
N ALA A 58 -6.88 -3.87 10.83
CA ALA A 58 -6.19 -4.45 11.98
C ALA A 58 -5.98 -5.95 11.77
N THR A 59 -4.74 -6.42 11.93
CA THR A 59 -4.37 -7.84 11.95
C THR A 59 -3.61 -8.15 13.23
N THR A 60 -3.96 -9.23 13.91
CA THR A 60 -3.30 -9.66 15.15
C THR A 60 -2.47 -10.90 14.88
N ASN A 61 -1.19 -10.87 15.23
CA ASN A 61 -0.27 -11.99 15.03
C ASN A 61 -0.40 -12.98 16.18
N TYR A 62 -0.69 -14.24 15.86
CA TYR A 62 -0.72 -15.35 16.80
C TYR A 62 0.33 -16.39 16.42
N PRO A 63 0.93 -17.11 17.39
CA PRO A 63 0.70 -17.03 18.84
C PRO A 63 1.26 -15.73 19.47
N PRO A 64 0.85 -15.39 20.72
CA PRO A 64 1.48 -14.30 21.46
C PRO A 64 3.01 -14.51 21.57
N PRO A 65 3.79 -13.44 21.78
CA PRO A 65 5.23 -13.54 21.95
C PRO A 65 5.63 -14.52 23.07
N PRO A 66 6.83 -15.12 23.01
CA PRO A 66 7.35 -15.94 24.10
C PRO A 66 7.35 -15.18 25.43
N PRO A 67 7.23 -15.88 26.58
CA PRO A 67 7.32 -15.24 27.89
C PRO A 67 8.60 -14.44 28.07
N GLY A 68 8.49 -13.32 28.77
CA GLY A 68 9.63 -12.50 29.14
C GLY A 68 10.50 -13.15 30.21
N PRO A 69 11.61 -12.50 30.59
CA PRO A 69 12.50 -12.95 31.67
C PRO A 69 11.79 -13.08 33.03
N ASP A 70 10.69 -12.36 33.21
CA ASP A 70 9.80 -12.36 34.37
C ASP A 70 8.76 -13.50 34.37
N GLY A 71 8.72 -14.31 33.30
CA GLY A 71 7.77 -15.40 33.12
C GLY A 71 6.38 -14.96 32.65
N ALA A 72 6.13 -13.66 32.48
CA ALA A 72 4.85 -13.15 31.98
C ALA A 72 4.79 -13.29 30.45
N ARG A 73 3.64 -13.73 29.92
CA ARG A 73 3.40 -13.83 28.48
C ARG A 73 2.76 -12.53 27.96
N PRO A 74 3.41 -11.78 27.05
CA PRO A 74 2.81 -10.58 26.46
C PRO A 74 1.58 -10.92 25.60
N GLU A 75 0.66 -9.96 25.48
CA GLU A 75 -0.49 -10.07 24.59
C GLU A 75 -0.07 -10.10 23.10
N PRO A 76 -0.87 -10.73 22.21
CA PRO A 76 -0.68 -10.68 20.76
C PRO A 76 -0.58 -9.25 20.23
N LYS A 77 0.46 -8.97 19.44
CA LYS A 77 0.63 -7.65 18.83
C LYS A 77 -0.33 -7.48 17.65
N THR A 78 -1.06 -6.37 17.66
CA THR A 78 -1.91 -5.94 16.54
C THR A 78 -1.16 -4.95 15.66
N SER A 79 -1.13 -5.23 14.36
CA SER A 79 -0.61 -4.36 13.32
C SER A 79 -1.75 -3.67 12.58
N TRP A 80 -1.54 -2.40 12.24
CA TRP A 80 -2.51 -1.57 11.54
C TRP A 80 -1.99 -1.25 10.15
N HIS A 81 -2.73 -1.66 9.12
CA HIS A 81 -2.34 -1.50 7.72
C HIS A 81 -3.24 -0.48 7.06
N THR A 82 -2.69 0.66 6.66
CA THR A 82 -3.45 1.69 5.93
C THR A 82 -3.36 1.44 4.44
N VAL A 83 -4.50 1.20 3.81
CA VAL A 83 -4.63 0.91 2.38
C VAL A 83 -5.33 2.06 1.69
N THR A 84 -4.86 2.39 0.48
CA THR A 84 -5.37 3.52 -0.31
C THR A 84 -5.90 3.04 -1.66
N SER A 85 -7.14 3.43 -2.00
CA SER A 85 -7.77 3.19 -3.29
C SER A 85 -7.90 4.48 -4.09
N PHE A 86 -7.36 4.49 -5.31
CA PHE A 86 -7.52 5.59 -6.27
C PHE A 86 -8.53 5.25 -7.37
N HIS A 87 -9.27 4.15 -7.24
CA HIS A 87 -10.16 3.68 -8.31
C HIS A 87 -11.60 4.15 -8.04
N PRO A 88 -12.14 5.13 -8.81
CA PRO A 88 -13.44 5.73 -8.50
C PRO A 88 -14.59 4.72 -8.46
N GLY A 89 -14.57 3.71 -9.35
CA GLY A 89 -15.59 2.67 -9.41
C GLY A 89 -15.69 1.81 -8.14
N VAL A 90 -14.56 1.63 -7.43
CA VAL A 90 -14.51 0.84 -6.18
C VAL A 90 -14.68 1.73 -4.95
N ASN A 91 -14.36 3.02 -5.05
CA ASN A 91 -14.47 3.97 -3.94
C ASN A 91 -15.90 4.07 -3.38
N ASN A 92 -16.94 4.00 -4.21
CA ASN A 92 -18.33 4.01 -3.75
C ASN A 92 -18.66 2.78 -2.89
N TYR A 93 -18.19 1.60 -3.31
CA TYR A 93 -18.36 0.36 -2.54
C TYR A 93 -17.58 0.42 -1.21
N LEU A 94 -16.34 0.90 -1.24
CA LEU A 94 -15.51 1.02 -0.04
C LEU A 94 -16.13 1.95 1.01
N GLN A 95 -16.73 3.05 0.59
CA GLN A 95 -17.41 4.00 1.50
C GLN A 95 -18.63 3.40 2.21
N ASN A 96 -19.24 2.35 1.65
CA ASN A 96 -20.37 1.66 2.30
C ASN A 96 -19.92 0.67 3.37
N LEU A 97 -18.63 0.38 3.49
CA LEU A 97 -18.11 -0.50 4.53
C LEU A 97 -18.08 0.22 5.88
N ARG A 98 -18.23 -0.55 6.96
CA ARG A 98 -18.27 -0.02 8.33
C ARG A 98 -17.18 -0.60 9.20
N LYS A 99 -16.74 0.17 10.19
CA LYS A 99 -15.83 -0.22 11.26
C LYS A 99 -16.23 -1.58 11.83
N GLY A 100 -15.23 -2.41 12.12
CA GLY A 100 -15.42 -3.74 12.69
C GLY A 100 -15.78 -4.82 11.68
N SER A 101 -16.09 -4.47 10.42
CA SER A 101 -16.29 -5.46 9.35
C SER A 101 -15.05 -6.34 9.20
N HIS A 102 -15.26 -7.65 9.16
CA HIS A 102 -14.20 -8.62 8.93
C HIS A 102 -13.98 -8.75 7.42
N VAL A 103 -12.75 -8.48 6.96
CA VAL A 103 -12.43 -8.29 5.55
C VAL A 103 -11.22 -9.10 5.14
N TYR A 104 -11.26 -9.60 3.91
CA TYR A 104 -10.12 -10.05 3.13
C TYR A 104 -9.70 -8.92 2.19
N VAL A 105 -8.42 -8.57 2.16
CA VAL A 105 -7.88 -7.48 1.34
C VAL A 105 -6.63 -7.95 0.61
N GLU A 106 -6.56 -7.67 -0.68
CA GLU A 106 -5.31 -7.73 -1.46
C GLU A 106 -4.87 -6.30 -1.76
N ALA A 107 -3.59 -6.02 -1.54
CA ALA A 107 -2.99 -4.74 -1.83
C ALA A 107 -1.63 -4.92 -2.50
N ASN A 108 -1.32 -4.05 -3.45
CA ASN A 108 0.03 -3.90 -3.95
C ASN A 108 0.90 -3.27 -2.86
N TYR A 109 2.09 -3.83 -2.66
CA TYR A 109 3.04 -3.41 -1.63
C TYR A 109 4.17 -2.60 -2.24
N GLU A 110 4.31 -1.34 -1.85
CA GLU A 110 5.40 -0.46 -2.26
C GLU A 110 6.13 0.09 -1.03
N MET A 111 7.46 0.08 -1.03
CA MET A 111 8.25 0.88 -0.09
C MET A 111 8.59 2.20 -0.78
N ARG A 112 8.24 3.33 -0.16
CA ARG A 112 8.57 4.66 -0.67
C ARG A 112 9.53 5.35 0.29
N ASP A 113 10.55 5.98 -0.24
CA ASP A 113 11.40 6.86 0.55
C ASP A 113 10.61 8.14 0.87
N LEU A 114 10.60 8.58 2.12
CA LEU A 114 10.21 9.94 2.43
C LEU A 114 11.35 10.89 2.03
N GLU A 115 10.98 12.02 1.46
CA GLU A 115 11.90 13.14 1.33
C GLU A 115 12.36 13.54 2.74
N PRO A 116 13.67 13.65 2.98
CA PRO A 116 14.18 14.08 4.27
C PRO A 116 13.77 15.53 4.51
N GLU A 117 13.01 15.76 5.57
CA GLU A 117 12.78 17.11 6.08
C GLU A 117 14.02 17.52 6.91
N GLY A 118 14.94 18.27 6.30
CA GLY A 118 16.17 18.73 6.95
C GLY A 118 17.40 17.80 6.77
N ASP A 119 18.33 17.83 7.72
CA ASP A 119 19.66 17.19 7.64
C ASP A 119 19.66 15.70 8.06
N ALA A 120 18.56 14.99 7.80
CA ALA A 120 18.43 13.57 8.14
C ALA A 120 19.09 12.70 7.04
N THR A 121 20.21 12.07 7.39
CA THR A 121 21.04 11.22 6.52
C THR A 121 20.46 9.84 6.22
N HIS A 122 19.29 9.49 6.78
CA HIS A 122 18.61 8.22 6.52
C HIS A 122 17.18 8.50 6.07
N GLY A 123 16.88 8.27 4.78
CA GLY A 123 15.53 8.37 4.24
C GLY A 123 14.62 7.39 4.97
N GLN A 124 13.65 7.91 5.73
CA GLN A 124 12.65 7.09 6.39
C GLN A 124 11.80 6.42 5.31
N LYS A 125 11.81 5.09 5.24
CA LYS A 125 10.95 4.36 4.30
C LYS A 125 9.55 4.23 4.88
N HIS A 126 8.54 4.52 4.06
CA HIS A 126 7.14 4.35 4.40
C HIS A 126 6.50 3.28 3.52
N VAL A 127 5.71 2.42 4.16
CA VAL A 127 4.94 1.39 3.48
C VAL A 127 3.74 2.03 2.81
N PHE A 128 3.63 1.88 1.50
CA PHE A 128 2.51 2.35 0.71
C PHE A 128 1.73 1.16 0.16
N LEU A 129 0.49 0.99 0.63
CA LEU A 129 -0.39 -0.08 0.21
C LEU A 129 -1.47 0.46 -0.74
N ARG A 130 -1.45 0.01 -1.99
CA ARG A 130 -2.49 0.36 -2.97
C ARG A 130 -3.52 -0.77 -3.06
N HIS A 131 -4.78 -0.41 -2.92
CA HIS A 131 -5.90 -1.33 -3.01
C HIS A 131 -5.92 -2.10 -4.35
N GLU A 132 -6.08 -3.42 -4.30
CA GLU A 132 -6.42 -4.26 -5.46
C GLU A 132 -7.80 -4.91 -5.31
N MET A 133 -8.05 -5.55 -4.17
CA MET A 133 -9.32 -6.24 -3.91
C MET A 133 -9.70 -6.13 -2.43
N ILE A 134 -11.00 -6.09 -2.17
CA ILE A 134 -11.56 -6.31 -0.83
C ILE A 134 -12.78 -7.21 -0.92
N ARG A 135 -12.95 -8.09 0.07
CA ARG A 135 -14.18 -8.88 0.27
C ARG A 135 -14.57 -8.82 1.73
N VAL A 136 -15.84 -8.55 2.00
CA VAL A 136 -16.38 -8.63 3.36
C VAL A 136 -16.66 -10.10 3.68
N LEU A 137 -15.98 -10.62 4.68
CA LEU A 137 -16.16 -11.99 5.19
C LEU A 137 -17.30 -12.05 6.21
N LYS A 138 -17.41 -11.00 7.04
CA LYS A 138 -18.49 -10.84 8.03
C LYS A 138 -18.76 -9.36 8.24
N GLY A 139 -20.04 -9.00 8.33
CA GLY A 139 -20.46 -7.63 8.64
C GLY A 139 -19.96 -7.14 10.00
N PRO A 140 -20.14 -5.84 10.30
CA PRO A 140 -19.77 -5.29 11.60
C PRO A 140 -20.51 -6.04 12.71
N PRO A 141 -19.89 -6.21 13.90
CA PRO A 141 -20.63 -6.72 15.05
C PRO A 141 -21.83 -5.81 15.30
N SER A 142 -23.03 -6.38 15.31
CA SER A 142 -24.24 -5.66 15.73
C SER A 142 -24.03 -5.18 17.17
N HIS A 143 -24.36 -3.92 17.46
CA HIS A 143 -24.63 -3.49 18.84
C HIS A 143 -25.87 -4.25 19.35
N ALA A 144 -25.71 -5.53 19.67
CA ALA A 144 -26.71 -6.35 20.33
C ALA A 144 -26.18 -6.57 21.75
N GLY A 145 -26.52 -5.66 22.68
CA GLY A 145 -26.13 -5.85 24.08
C GLY A 145 -26.18 -4.67 25.06
N GLU A 146 -26.75 -3.50 24.74
CA GLU A 146 -26.79 -2.35 25.69
C GLU A 146 -28.17 -1.66 25.79
N GLU A 147 -29.27 -2.40 25.71
CA GLU A 147 -30.64 -1.86 25.99
C GLU A 147 -31.39 -2.67 27.08
N GLY A 148 -30.70 -3.37 27.97
CA GLY A 148 -31.32 -4.31 28.92
C GLY A 148 -30.99 -4.15 30.40
N ALA A 149 -30.48 -2.99 30.85
CA ALA A 149 -30.08 -2.80 32.25
C ALA A 149 -30.50 -1.44 32.82
N GLU A 150 -31.75 -1.04 32.62
CA GLU A 150 -32.43 -0.09 33.52
C GLU A 150 -33.88 -0.55 33.68
N HIS A 151 -34.15 -1.26 34.78
CA HIS A 151 -35.44 -1.38 35.46
C HIS A 151 -35.21 -1.88 36.89
#